data_AF-A0A9J6FE28-F1
#
_entry.id   AF-A0A9J6FE28-F1
#
_cell.length_a   1.000
_cell.length_b   1.000
_cell.length_c   1.000
_cell.angle_alpha   90.00
_cell.angle_beta   90.00
_cell.angle_gamma   90.00
#
_symmetry.space_group_name_H-M   'P 1'
#
loop_
_entity.id
_entity.type
_entity.pdbx_description
1 polymer ?
#
loop_
_entity_poly.entity_id
_entity_poly.type
_entity_poly.pdbx_seq_one_letter_code
_entity_poly.pdbx_strand_id
1 'polypeptide(L)'
;MSALEPRDTGEGREEAFLDPINGVVQPPFLLPASRQRRTTNQLQHLLNAVVKALWKHRLSRPFRRPVDAAKLNLPDYHKIIPCPMDLRTIRKRLKNCYYCSAQDCIDDVNTMFNNVYTYHNRGEDIVSIARALEKVFQAKVCEMPKEERDVPVPPAQARKDKRKSRSCHGRHGQAAAAAVVGADANIPNSERMEDDV
;
A
#
# COMPACT_ATOMS: atom_id res chain seq x y z
N MET A 1 30.26 -13.90 4.20
CA MET A 1 28.89 -13.36 4.25
C MET A 1 29.02 -11.85 4.41
N SER A 2 28.96 -11.11 3.32
CA SER A 2 29.02 -9.65 3.38
C SER A 2 27.64 -9.13 3.75
N ALA A 3 27.55 -8.35 4.82
CA ALA A 3 26.36 -7.59 5.13
C ALA A 3 26.05 -6.66 3.95
N LEU A 4 24.81 -6.67 3.49
CA LEU A 4 24.33 -5.72 2.50
C LEU A 4 24.23 -4.37 3.20
N GLU A 5 25.10 -3.44 2.83
CA GLU A 5 25.07 -2.06 3.31
C GLU A 5 23.69 -1.43 2.99
N PRO A 6 23.13 -0.61 3.90
CA PRO A 6 21.90 0.13 3.63
C PRO A 6 22.08 1.05 2.42
N ARG A 7 21.01 1.22 1.62
CA ARG A 7 21.03 2.19 0.53
C ARG A 7 21.19 3.60 1.12
N ASP A 8 22.33 4.23 0.88
CA ASP A 8 22.46 5.67 0.98
C ASP A 8 21.72 6.28 -0.22
N THR A 9 20.49 6.73 0.00
CA THR A 9 19.69 7.38 -1.04
C THR A 9 20.09 8.83 -1.28
N GLY A 10 21.14 9.35 -0.64
CA GLY A 10 21.42 10.78 -0.60
C GLY A 10 20.36 11.49 0.23
N GLU A 11 20.78 12.11 1.34
CA GLU A 11 19.94 12.91 2.24
C GLU A 11 18.67 12.19 2.79
N GLY A 12 18.87 11.37 3.83
CA GLY A 12 17.94 11.34 4.97
C GLY A 12 16.77 10.36 4.90
N ARG A 13 16.88 9.24 4.18
CA ARG A 13 15.88 8.16 4.24
C ARG A 13 16.52 6.80 4.52
N GLU A 14 16.99 6.65 5.75
CA GLU A 14 17.41 5.35 6.28
C GLU A 14 16.16 4.54 6.63
N GLU A 15 15.80 3.57 5.79
CA GLU A 15 14.73 2.61 6.10
C GLU A 15 15.32 1.41 6.82
N ALA A 16 14.90 1.22 8.08
CA ALA A 16 15.28 0.04 8.84
C ALA A 16 14.81 -1.24 8.15
N PHE A 17 15.66 -2.27 8.17
CA PHE A 17 15.25 -3.62 7.79
C PHE A 17 14.17 -4.10 8.76
N LEU A 18 13.02 -4.50 8.21
CA LEU A 18 11.87 -4.96 8.99
C LEU A 18 11.69 -6.46 8.81
N ASP A 19 11.59 -7.18 9.92
CA ASP A 19 11.26 -8.60 9.87
C ASP A 19 9.82 -8.82 9.36
N PRO A 20 9.58 -9.85 8.53
CA PRO A 20 8.23 -10.18 8.08
C PRO A 20 7.34 -10.60 9.24
N ILE A 21 6.16 -9.99 9.36
CA ILE A 21 5.11 -10.40 10.30
C ILE A 21 4.07 -11.19 9.51
N ASN A 22 3.90 -12.47 9.81
CA ASN A 22 3.02 -13.37 9.08
C ASN A 22 3.28 -13.37 7.55
N GLY A 23 4.55 -13.34 7.15
CA GLY A 23 4.95 -13.33 5.74
C GLY A 23 4.80 -11.98 5.02
N VAL A 24 4.43 -10.92 5.74
CA VAL A 24 4.28 -9.57 5.19
C VAL A 24 5.29 -8.61 5.81
N VAL A 25 6.01 -7.87 4.97
CA VAL A 25 6.80 -6.70 5.36
C VAL A 25 6.04 -5.46 4.92
N GLN A 26 5.70 -4.58 5.86
CA GLN A 26 4.99 -3.32 5.59
C GLN A 26 5.96 -2.15 5.78
N PRO A 27 6.41 -1.48 4.71
CA PRO A 27 7.32 -0.35 4.84
C PRO A 27 6.67 0.81 5.61
N PRO A 28 7.46 1.62 6.34
CA PRO A 28 6.95 2.71 7.14
C PRO A 28 6.35 3.81 6.25
N PHE A 29 5.07 4.12 6.46
CA PHE A 29 4.37 5.16 5.68
C PHE A 29 3.99 6.39 6.49
N LEU A 30 4.32 6.40 7.79
CA LEU A 30 4.11 7.55 8.69
C LEU A 30 5.42 8.32 8.77
N LEU A 31 5.32 9.65 8.63
CA LEU A 31 6.47 10.53 8.77
C LEU A 31 6.92 10.52 10.26
N PRO A 32 8.20 10.26 10.55
CA PRO A 32 8.75 10.39 11.91
C PRO A 32 8.51 11.80 12.48
N ALA A 33 8.27 11.91 13.80
CA ALA A 33 8.01 13.18 14.46
C ALA A 33 9.16 14.20 14.34
N SER A 34 10.38 13.73 14.10
CA SER A 34 11.57 14.58 13.87
C SER A 34 11.62 15.21 12.48
N ARG A 35 10.83 14.72 11.51
CA ARG A 35 10.87 15.21 10.13
C ARG A 35 9.76 16.23 9.89
N GLN A 36 10.14 17.34 9.24
CA GLN A 36 9.20 18.35 8.79
C GLN A 36 8.35 17.82 7.63
N ARG A 37 7.03 18.04 7.69
CA ARG A 37 6.12 17.70 6.58
C ARG A 37 6.43 18.59 5.38
N ARG A 38 6.61 17.98 4.21
CA ARG A 38 6.80 18.67 2.92
C ARG A 38 5.83 18.13 1.88
N THR A 39 5.42 18.98 0.95
CA THR A 39 4.76 18.57 -0.29
C THR A 39 5.10 19.56 -1.40
N THR A 40 5.08 19.09 -2.64
CA THR A 40 5.45 19.85 -3.83
C THR A 40 4.39 19.68 -4.91
N ASN A 41 4.41 20.55 -5.91
CA ASN A 41 3.57 20.41 -7.12
C ASN A 41 3.76 19.04 -7.80
N GLN A 42 5.00 18.54 -7.86
CA GLN A 42 5.31 17.23 -8.45
C GLN A 42 4.81 16.07 -7.58
N LEU A 43 4.98 16.13 -6.25
CA LEU A 43 4.40 15.14 -5.33
C LEU A 43 2.87 15.09 -5.41
N GLN A 44 2.22 16.25 -5.59
CA GLN A 44 0.77 16.30 -5.81
C GLN A 44 0.38 15.65 -7.14
N HIS A 45 1.14 15.86 -8.23
CA HIS A 45 0.93 15.18 -9.51
C HIS A 45 1.12 13.66 -9.40
N LEU A 46 2.18 13.23 -8.73
CA LEU A 46 2.44 11.81 -8.45
C LEU A 46 1.27 11.15 -7.73
N LEU A 47 0.66 11.80 -6.73
CA LEU A 47 -0.51 11.29 -6.04
C LEU A 47 -1.77 11.29 -6.92
N ASN A 48 -2.07 12.42 -7.54
CA ASN A 48 -3.37 12.69 -8.15
C ASN A 48 -3.50 12.18 -9.58
N ALA A 49 -2.40 12.05 -10.32
CA ALA A 49 -2.36 11.56 -11.68
C ALA A 49 -1.72 10.17 -11.75
N VAL A 50 -0.46 10.03 -11.32
CA VAL A 50 0.35 8.82 -11.54
C VAL A 50 -0.17 7.64 -10.72
N VAL A 51 -0.15 7.74 -9.38
CA VAL A 51 -0.62 6.67 -8.48
C VAL A 51 -2.11 6.39 -8.67
N LYS A 52 -2.92 7.43 -8.96
CA LYS A 52 -4.34 7.26 -9.29
C LYS A 52 -4.54 6.43 -10.56
N ALA A 53 -3.78 6.70 -11.62
CA ALA A 53 -3.85 5.93 -12.88
C ALA A 53 -3.42 4.48 -12.68
N LEU A 54 -2.29 4.25 -12.00
CA LEU A 54 -1.83 2.91 -11.65
C LEU A 54 -2.87 2.15 -10.83
N TRP A 55 -3.44 2.79 -9.80
CA TRP A 55 -4.46 2.16 -8.95
C TRP A 55 -5.71 1.73 -9.73
N LYS A 56 -6.18 2.58 -10.65
CA LYS A 56 -7.36 2.30 -11.50
C LYS A 56 -7.10 1.27 -12.60
N HIS A 57 -5.85 1.04 -12.98
CA HIS A 57 -5.53 0.08 -14.02
C HIS A 57 -5.99 -1.33 -13.64
N ARG A 58 -6.59 -2.06 -14.60
CA ARG A 58 -7.16 -3.40 -14.36
C ARG A 58 -6.14 -4.41 -13.82
N LEU A 59 -4.88 -4.29 -14.25
CA LEU A 59 -3.80 -5.20 -13.88
C LEU A 59 -3.13 -4.84 -12.53
N SER A 60 -3.53 -3.77 -11.85
CA SER A 60 -2.78 -3.29 -10.69
C SER A 60 -2.98 -4.11 -9.42
N ARG A 61 -3.95 -5.03 -9.37
CA ARG A 61 -4.31 -5.79 -8.15
C ARG A 61 -3.10 -6.39 -7.40
N PRO A 62 -2.12 -7.05 -8.04
CA PRO A 62 -0.95 -7.60 -7.35
C PRO A 62 -0.06 -6.57 -6.66
N PHE A 63 -0.06 -5.33 -7.15
CA PHE A 63 0.80 -4.23 -6.69
C PHE A 63 0.13 -3.33 -5.66
N ARG A 64 -1.16 -3.57 -5.32
CA ARG A 64 -1.94 -2.69 -4.43
C ARG A 64 -1.64 -2.87 -2.95
N ARG A 65 -1.03 -3.97 -2.54
CA ARG A 65 -0.73 -4.29 -1.14
C ARG A 65 0.65 -4.95 -1.06
N PRO A 66 1.29 -4.93 0.12
CA PRO A 66 2.53 -5.68 0.32
C PRO A 66 2.36 -7.15 -0.07
N VAL A 67 3.43 -7.75 -0.58
CA VAL A 67 3.49 -9.18 -0.89
C VAL A 67 3.34 -9.98 0.40
N ASP A 68 2.37 -10.89 0.39
CA ASP A 68 2.13 -11.85 1.47
C ASP A 68 2.83 -13.16 1.09
N ALA A 69 4.10 -13.25 1.47
CA ALA A 69 4.97 -14.35 1.12
C ALA A 69 4.50 -15.67 1.74
N ALA A 70 3.87 -15.63 2.92
CA ALA A 70 3.28 -16.81 3.54
C ALA A 70 2.09 -17.34 2.73
N LYS A 71 1.16 -16.45 2.37
CA LYS A 71 -0.04 -16.82 1.59
C LYS A 71 0.29 -17.29 0.17
N LEU A 72 1.33 -16.73 -0.43
CA LEU A 72 1.77 -17.09 -1.78
C LEU A 72 2.78 -18.24 -1.81
N ASN A 73 3.14 -18.80 -0.64
CA ASN A 73 4.13 -19.86 -0.50
C ASN A 73 5.49 -19.51 -1.12
N LEU A 74 6.00 -18.32 -0.80
CA LEU A 74 7.28 -17.76 -1.27
C LEU A 74 8.27 -17.64 -0.10
N PRO A 75 8.87 -18.75 0.39
CA PRO A 75 9.61 -18.78 1.66
C PRO A 75 10.92 -17.96 1.66
N ASP A 76 11.44 -17.63 0.48
CA ASP A 76 12.69 -16.89 0.27
C ASP A 76 12.47 -15.43 -0.16
N TYR A 77 11.22 -14.99 -0.35
CA TYR A 77 10.90 -13.69 -0.93
C TYR A 77 11.60 -12.52 -0.21
N HIS A 78 11.44 -12.42 1.11
CA HIS A 78 12.04 -11.31 1.89
C HIS A 78 13.55 -11.46 2.13
N LYS A 79 14.16 -12.59 1.72
CA LYS A 79 15.62 -12.75 1.67
C LYS A 79 16.19 -12.21 0.36
N ILE A 80 15.46 -12.41 -0.74
CA ILE A 80 15.84 -11.95 -2.07
C ILE A 80 15.46 -10.48 -2.28
N ILE A 81 14.33 -10.06 -1.72
CA ILE A 81 13.77 -8.70 -1.84
C ILE A 81 13.93 -7.96 -0.51
N PRO A 82 15.03 -7.20 -0.32
CA PRO A 82 15.32 -6.51 0.94
C PRO A 82 14.46 -5.26 1.14
N CYS A 83 13.92 -4.68 0.06
CA CYS A 83 13.09 -3.47 0.11
C CYS A 83 11.72 -3.71 -0.54
N PRO A 84 10.81 -4.46 0.11
CA PRO A 84 9.44 -4.64 -0.40
C PRO A 84 8.74 -3.29 -0.58
N MET A 85 7.96 -3.13 -1.64
CA MET A 85 7.22 -1.89 -1.92
C MET A 85 5.89 -2.18 -2.62
N ASP A 86 4.90 -1.32 -2.40
CA ASP A 86 3.55 -1.46 -2.98
C ASP A 86 2.82 -0.11 -3.11
N LEU A 87 1.83 -0.04 -4.01
CA LEU A 87 1.08 1.18 -4.30
C LEU A 87 0.33 1.75 -3.09
N ARG A 88 -0.15 0.92 -2.15
CA ARG A 88 -0.86 1.44 -0.97
C ARG A 88 0.11 2.12 -0.02
N THR A 89 1.31 1.58 0.14
CA THR A 89 2.39 2.22 0.89
C THR A 89 2.77 3.54 0.26
N ILE A 90 3.06 3.57 -1.05
CA ILE A 90 3.42 4.79 -1.79
C ILE A 90 2.31 5.86 -1.67
N ARG A 91 1.05 5.46 -1.86
CA ARG A 91 -0.12 6.34 -1.71
C ARG A 91 -0.23 6.93 -0.30
N LYS A 92 0.02 6.12 0.74
CA LYS A 92 0.02 6.58 2.13
C LYS A 92 1.17 7.54 2.40
N ARG A 93 2.37 7.24 1.90
CA ARG A 93 3.55 8.11 2.02
C ARG A 93 3.28 9.49 1.41
N LEU A 94 2.74 9.56 0.20
CA LEU A 94 2.31 10.83 -0.42
C LEU A 94 1.28 11.59 0.43
N LYS A 95 0.24 10.90 0.92
CA LYS A 95 -0.81 11.52 1.76
C LYS A 95 -0.31 12.01 3.11
N ASN A 96 0.71 11.36 3.66
CA ASN A 96 1.29 11.71 4.96
C ASN A 96 2.46 12.70 4.84
N CYS A 97 2.72 13.26 3.65
CA CYS A 97 3.86 14.16 3.42
C CYS A 97 5.19 13.49 3.80
N TYR A 98 5.32 12.18 3.51
CA TYR A 98 6.46 11.36 3.89
C TYR A 98 7.69 11.63 3.03
N TYR A 99 7.50 11.83 1.73
CA TYR A 99 8.58 12.06 0.78
C TYR A 99 9.13 13.48 0.90
N CYS A 100 10.45 13.61 0.79
CA CYS A 100 11.10 14.90 0.67
C CYS A 100 10.98 15.40 -0.76
N SER A 101 11.31 14.58 -1.75
CA SER A 101 11.28 14.97 -3.17
C SER A 101 10.35 14.08 -4.00
N ALA A 102 9.99 14.54 -5.19
CA ALA A 102 9.32 13.71 -6.20
C ALA A 102 10.17 12.50 -6.60
N GLN A 103 11.50 12.66 -6.62
CA GLN A 103 12.44 11.58 -6.94
C GLN A 103 12.33 10.43 -5.93
N ASP A 104 12.21 10.71 -4.63
CA ASP A 104 12.05 9.69 -3.59
C ASP A 104 10.83 8.78 -3.87
N CYS A 105 9.74 9.39 -4.34
CA CYS A 105 8.51 8.67 -4.67
C CYS A 105 8.66 7.87 -5.98
N ILE A 106 9.35 8.44 -6.98
CA ILE A 106 9.66 7.74 -8.24
C ILE A 106 10.53 6.52 -7.97
N ASP A 107 11.51 6.63 -7.08
CA ASP A 107 12.40 5.53 -6.70
C ASP A 107 11.65 4.40 -5.98
N ASP A 108 10.64 4.72 -5.16
CA ASP A 108 9.77 3.70 -4.56
C ASP A 108 8.91 2.99 -5.62
N VAL A 109 8.38 3.72 -6.60
CA VAL A 109 7.61 3.09 -7.70
C VAL A 109 8.52 2.20 -8.55
N ASN A 110 9.74 2.65 -8.85
CA ASN A 110 10.73 1.85 -9.56
C ASN A 110 11.15 0.62 -8.76
N THR A 111 11.37 0.76 -7.44
CA THR A 111 11.69 -0.36 -6.54
C THR A 111 10.58 -1.41 -6.56
N MET A 112 9.32 -0.99 -6.55
CA MET A 112 8.18 -1.89 -6.66
C MET A 112 8.21 -2.75 -7.95
N PHE A 113 8.55 -2.17 -9.10
CA PHE A 113 8.69 -2.93 -10.35
C PHE A 113 9.97 -3.77 -10.39
N ASN A 114 11.10 -3.21 -9.95
CA ASN A 114 12.39 -3.92 -9.92
C ASN A 114 12.33 -5.14 -9.02
N ASN A 115 11.57 -5.12 -7.92
CA ASN A 115 11.36 -6.29 -7.09
C ASN A 115 10.73 -7.45 -7.88
N VAL A 116 9.80 -7.16 -8.80
CA VAL A 116 9.23 -8.17 -9.69
C VAL A 116 10.28 -8.72 -10.64
N TYR A 117 11.11 -7.86 -11.24
CA TYR A 117 12.16 -8.27 -12.18
C TYR A 117 13.32 -9.02 -11.54
N THR A 118 13.55 -8.80 -10.24
CA THR A 118 14.55 -9.51 -9.45
C THR A 118 14.06 -10.89 -9.02
N TYR A 119 12.81 -11.00 -8.57
CA TYR A 119 12.29 -12.25 -8.01
C TYR A 119 11.75 -13.22 -9.09
N HIS A 120 11.11 -12.69 -10.14
CA HIS A 120 10.41 -13.49 -11.14
C HIS A 120 11.15 -13.60 -12.46
N ASN A 121 10.96 -14.71 -13.16
CA ASN A 121 11.52 -14.97 -14.47
C ASN A 121 10.75 -14.24 -15.58
N ARG A 122 11.43 -13.94 -16.70
CA ARG A 122 10.91 -13.12 -17.80
C ARG A 122 9.62 -13.65 -18.46
N GLY A 123 9.31 -14.94 -18.32
CA GLY A 123 8.13 -15.58 -18.91
C GLY A 123 6.88 -15.54 -18.03
N GLU A 124 6.98 -15.08 -16.79
CA GLU A 124 5.85 -15.07 -15.86
C GLU A 124 4.90 -13.89 -16.12
N ASP A 125 3.59 -14.14 -15.96
CA ASP A 125 2.55 -13.13 -16.19
C ASP A 125 2.76 -11.87 -15.37
N ILE A 126 3.24 -12.02 -14.13
CA ILE A 126 3.51 -10.88 -13.23
C ILE A 126 4.56 -9.92 -13.80
N VAL A 127 5.57 -10.42 -14.53
CA VAL A 127 6.58 -9.60 -15.21
C VAL A 127 5.96 -8.84 -16.38
N SER A 128 5.10 -9.48 -17.16
CA SER A 128 4.36 -8.83 -18.25
C SER A 128 3.42 -7.74 -17.73
N ILE A 129 2.74 -8.01 -16.61
CA ILE A 129 1.89 -7.03 -15.91
C ILE A 129 2.72 -5.84 -15.41
N ALA A 130 3.87 -6.10 -14.77
CA ALA A 130 4.77 -5.06 -14.28
C ALA A 130 5.18 -4.12 -15.41
N ARG A 131 5.61 -4.66 -16.56
CA ARG A 131 5.98 -3.86 -17.75
C ARG A 131 4.81 -3.04 -18.29
N ALA A 132 3.60 -3.60 -18.31
CA ALA A 132 2.42 -2.86 -18.75
C ALA A 132 2.11 -1.67 -17.83
N LEU A 133 2.21 -1.85 -16.51
CA LEU A 133 2.01 -0.78 -15.53
C LEU A 133 3.16 0.24 -15.55
N GLU A 134 4.39 -0.20 -15.76
CA GLU A 134 5.56 0.67 -15.88
C GLU A 134 5.43 1.63 -17.08
N LYS A 135 4.88 1.16 -18.21
CA LYS A 135 4.56 2.05 -19.35
C LYS A 135 3.53 3.13 -18.98
N VAL A 136 2.49 2.77 -18.22
CA VAL A 136 1.50 3.74 -17.73
C VAL A 136 2.15 4.74 -16.78
N PHE A 137 3.02 4.26 -15.89
CA PHE A 137 3.81 5.09 -14.99
C PHE A 137 4.66 6.11 -15.75
N GLN A 138 5.49 5.64 -16.69
CA GLN A 138 6.36 6.49 -17.52
C GLN A 138 5.56 7.55 -18.29
N ALA A 139 4.46 7.15 -18.95
CA ALA A 139 3.60 8.09 -19.67
C ALA A 139 3.08 9.21 -18.76
N LYS A 140 2.68 8.89 -17.52
CA LYS A 140 2.18 9.89 -16.56
C LYS A 140 3.27 10.73 -15.89
N VAL A 141 4.48 10.21 -15.76
CA VAL A 141 5.64 10.99 -15.33
C VAL A 141 6.09 11.96 -16.41
N CYS A 142 5.99 11.62 -17.70
CA CYS A 142 6.29 12.55 -18.80
C CYS A 142 5.35 13.77 -18.85
N GLU A 143 4.15 13.66 -18.27
CA GLU A 143 3.18 14.77 -18.14
C GLU A 143 3.46 15.68 -16.92
N MET A 144 4.43 15.32 -16.07
CA MET A 144 4.71 16.04 -14.82
C MET A 144 5.38 17.40 -15.08
N PRO A 145 5.10 18.44 -14.26
CA PRO A 145 5.84 19.70 -14.34
C PRO A 145 7.35 19.48 -14.20
N LYS A 146 8.16 20.16 -15.02
CA LYS A 146 9.62 19.96 -15.03
C LYS A 146 10.32 20.45 -13.75
N GLU A 147 9.82 21.53 -13.17
CA GLU A 147 10.38 22.13 -11.95
C GLU A 147 9.59 21.69 -10.72
N GLU A 148 10.32 21.24 -9.70
CA GLU A 148 9.75 20.95 -8.38
C GLU A 148 9.72 22.22 -7.53
N ARG A 149 8.55 22.54 -6.97
CA ARG A 149 8.33 23.70 -6.12
C ARG A 149 7.48 23.32 -4.92
N ASP A 150 7.83 23.87 -3.76
CA ASP A 150 7.08 23.68 -2.54
C ASP A 150 5.68 24.27 -2.66
N VAL A 151 4.71 23.58 -2.09
CA VAL A 151 3.32 24.04 -2.00
C VAL A 151 2.84 23.96 -0.55
N PRO A 152 1.86 24.79 -0.16
CA PRO A 152 1.35 24.78 1.21
C PRO A 152 0.89 23.37 1.63
N VAL A 153 1.46 22.88 2.74
CA VAL A 153 1.08 21.58 3.30
C VAL A 153 -0.37 21.67 3.80
N PRO A 154 -1.28 20.78 3.35
CA PRO A 154 -2.64 20.78 3.88
C PRO A 154 -2.64 20.58 5.41
N PRO A 155 -3.54 21.27 6.14
CA PRO A 155 -3.68 21.07 7.58
C PRO A 155 -3.89 19.58 7.85
N ALA A 156 -3.18 19.07 8.86
CA ALA A 156 -3.26 17.65 9.21
C ALA A 156 -4.73 17.32 9.48
N GLN A 157 -5.30 16.39 8.71
CA GLN A 157 -6.65 15.90 8.99
C GLN A 157 -6.61 15.24 10.36
N ALA A 158 -7.20 15.90 11.36
CA ALA A 158 -7.36 15.33 12.68
C ALA A 158 -8.01 13.95 12.51
N ARG A 159 -7.29 12.91 12.91
CA ARG A 159 -7.81 11.54 12.92
C ARG A 159 -9.06 11.55 13.80
N LYS A 160 -10.26 11.55 13.19
CA LYS A 160 -11.48 11.22 13.91
C LYS A 160 -11.40 9.74 14.26
N ASP A 161 -10.78 9.43 15.40
CA ASP A 161 -10.97 8.16 16.09
C ASP A 161 -12.43 8.09 16.52
N LYS A 162 -13.32 7.70 15.59
CA LYS A 162 -14.65 7.20 15.95
C LYS A 162 -14.48 5.79 16.53
N ARG A 163 -13.86 5.70 17.71
CA ARG A 163 -14.10 4.59 18.62
C ARG A 163 -15.53 4.74 19.11
N LYS A 164 -16.47 4.12 18.38
CA LYS A 164 -17.85 3.97 18.82
C LYS A 164 -17.84 3.03 20.03
N SER A 165 -17.61 3.61 21.21
CA SER A 165 -17.88 2.97 22.49
C SER A 165 -19.37 2.62 22.51
N ARG A 166 -19.69 1.36 22.20
CA ARG A 166 -21.00 0.81 22.51
C ARG A 166 -21.00 0.54 24.00
N SER A 167 -21.40 1.54 24.77
CA SER A 167 -21.82 1.37 26.16
C SER A 167 -23.14 0.60 26.15
N CYS A 168 -23.07 -0.71 26.36
CA CYS A 168 -24.25 -1.55 26.62
C CYS A 168 -24.64 -1.36 28.10
N HIS A 169 -25.74 -0.61 28.31
CA HIS A 169 -26.45 -0.61 29.58
C HIS A 169 -27.12 -1.97 29.76
N GLY A 170 -26.86 -2.60 30.90
CA GLY A 170 -27.50 -3.85 31.30
C GLY A 170 -28.96 -3.65 31.70
N ARG A 171 -29.76 -4.69 31.49
CA ARG A 171 -30.96 -4.97 32.27
C ARG A 171 -31.12 -6.49 32.42
N HIS A 172 -31.33 -6.87 33.68
CA HIS A 172 -31.57 -8.21 34.20
C HIS A 172 -32.82 -8.89 33.60
N GLY A 173 -32.84 -10.23 33.60
CA GLY A 173 -34.07 -10.97 33.91
C GLY A 173 -34.33 -12.30 33.19
N GLN A 174 -33.77 -13.38 33.75
CA GLN A 174 -34.35 -14.73 33.94
C GLN A 174 -34.54 -15.72 32.76
N ALA A 175 -34.46 -16.99 33.17
CA ALA A 175 -34.16 -18.21 32.42
C ALA A 175 -35.40 -19.01 32.03
N ALA A 176 -35.29 -19.87 31.00
CA ALA A 176 -35.81 -21.24 30.99
C ALA A 176 -35.34 -22.01 29.73
N ALA A 177 -35.27 -23.33 29.85
CA ALA A 177 -34.58 -24.29 29.00
C ALA A 177 -35.41 -24.89 27.84
N ALA A 178 -34.69 -25.62 26.98
CA ALA A 178 -35.04 -26.91 26.34
C ALA A 178 -35.01 -26.94 24.79
N ALA A 179 -34.44 -28.04 24.29
CA ALA A 179 -34.12 -28.42 22.91
C ALA A 179 -35.33 -28.84 22.06
N VAL A 180 -35.23 -28.80 20.72
CA VAL A 180 -35.18 -29.96 19.78
C VAL A 180 -35.38 -29.56 18.29
N VAL A 181 -34.50 -30.11 17.43
CA VAL A 181 -34.67 -30.70 16.07
C VAL A 181 -35.72 -30.18 15.05
N GLY A 182 -35.27 -29.97 13.79
CA GLY A 182 -36.08 -30.01 12.54
C GLY A 182 -35.74 -28.85 11.58
N ALA A 183 -34.92 -29.01 10.55
CA ALA A 183 -35.19 -29.59 9.22
C ALA A 183 -36.02 -28.70 8.26
N ASP A 184 -35.33 -28.30 7.18
CA ASP A 184 -35.76 -27.95 5.82
C ASP A 184 -36.70 -26.76 5.54
N ALA A 185 -36.18 -25.78 4.78
CA ALA A 185 -36.95 -25.05 3.77
C ALA A 185 -36.00 -24.37 2.76
N ASN A 186 -36.00 -24.92 1.55
CA ASN A 186 -35.51 -24.37 0.29
C ASN A 186 -36.26 -23.07 -0.12
N ILE A 187 -35.59 -22.17 -0.88
CA ILE A 187 -36.08 -21.32 -2.01
C ILE A 187 -35.12 -20.12 -2.27
N PRO A 188 -34.94 -19.64 -3.53
CA PRO A 188 -33.65 -19.20 -4.07
C PRO A 188 -33.47 -17.68 -4.29
N ASN A 189 -32.20 -17.34 -4.61
CA ASN A 189 -31.66 -16.27 -5.47
C ASN A 189 -32.23 -14.83 -5.42
N SER A 190 -31.40 -13.85 -5.10
CA SER A 190 -31.15 -12.63 -5.91
C SER A 190 -30.24 -11.60 -5.20
N GLU A 191 -29.28 -11.08 -5.99
CA GLU A 191 -28.74 -9.70 -6.04
C GLU A 191 -28.34 -8.91 -4.76
N ARG A 192 -27.09 -8.43 -4.76
CA ARG A 192 -26.64 -7.02 -4.57
C ARG A 192 -25.11 -7.01 -4.42
N MET A 193 -24.33 -6.56 -5.41
CA MET A 193 -23.94 -5.15 -5.64
C MET A 193 -23.89 -4.34 -4.37
N GLU A 194 -22.69 -3.99 -3.88
CA GLU A 194 -22.35 -2.63 -3.43
C GLU A 194 -20.85 -2.35 -3.70
N ASP A 195 -20.62 -1.39 -4.59
CA ASP A 195 -19.39 -0.61 -4.75
C ASP A 195 -19.26 0.39 -3.59
N ASP A 196 -18.04 0.63 -3.11
CA ASP A 196 -17.75 1.81 -2.29
C ASP A 196 -16.47 2.54 -2.78
N VAL A 197 -16.77 3.70 -3.35
CA VAL A 197 -16.04 4.95 -3.63
C VAL A 197 -14.67 5.16 -2.96
#